data_AF-A0AAI9LBV8-F1
#
_entry.id   AF-A0AAI9LBV8-F1
#
_cell.length_a   1.000
_cell.length_b   1.000
_cell.length_c   1.000
_cell.angle_alpha   90.00
_cell.angle_beta   90.00
_cell.angle_gamma   90.00
#
_symmetry.space_group_name_H-M   'P 1'
#
loop_
_entity.id
_entity.type
_entity.pdbx_description
1 polymer ?
#
loop_
_entity_poly.entity_id
_entity_poly.type
_entity_poly.pdbx_seq_one_letter_code
_entity_poly.pdbx_strand_id
1 'polypeptide(L)'
;MQEKLFYESVYDALGEVVRAAGGMKKVGAMLWPEKSADDAGARLKDCLNPDRREKLDPEQVAFLRRLGRQIGCHALVNFEAHDAGYEQPKPVNSEEQARRLVDVIAQQQAQLQAAMNAFQQLAQQNPAILKMVA
;
A
#
# COMPACT_ATOMS: atom_id res chain seq x y z
N MET A 1 -6.47 -13.47 -16.44
CA MET A 1 -7.76 -12.78 -16.69
C MET A 1 -7.39 -11.35 -17.05
N GLN A 2 -7.70 -10.91 -18.26
CA GLN A 2 -7.22 -9.64 -18.81
C GLN A 2 -7.94 -8.48 -18.10
N GLU A 3 -7.19 -7.58 -17.47
CA GLU A 3 -7.75 -6.34 -16.90
C GLU A 3 -8.41 -5.54 -18.02
N LYS A 4 -9.65 -5.09 -17.79
CA LYS A 4 -10.28 -4.12 -18.69
C LYS A 4 -9.43 -2.84 -18.64
N LEU A 5 -8.90 -2.44 -19.79
CA LEU A 5 -8.02 -1.28 -19.90
C LEU A 5 -8.74 0.04 -19.58
N PHE A 6 -10.08 0.06 -19.68
CA PHE A 6 -10.92 1.22 -19.41
C PHE A 6 -12.21 0.78 -18.70
N TYR A 7 -12.54 1.48 -17.62
CA TYR A 7 -13.81 1.36 -16.90
C TYR A 7 -14.68 2.56 -17.26
N GLU A 8 -15.95 2.31 -17.55
CA GLU A 8 -16.89 3.36 -17.98
C GLU A 8 -17.39 4.21 -16.79
N SER A 9 -17.29 3.66 -15.58
CA SER A 9 -17.65 4.36 -14.34
C SER A 9 -16.79 3.94 -13.15
N VAL A 10 -16.81 4.76 -12.10
CA VAL A 10 -16.19 4.43 -10.81
C VAL A 10 -16.79 3.14 -10.21
N TYR A 11 -18.06 2.85 -10.49
CA TYR A 11 -18.76 1.65 -10.02
C TYR A 11 -18.20 0.39 -10.68
N ASP A 12 -17.88 0.44 -11.97
CA ASP A 12 -17.25 -0.68 -12.69
C ASP A 12 -15.84 -0.96 -12.15
N ALA A 13 -15.07 0.12 -11.90
CA ALA A 13 -13.72 0.02 -11.35
C ALA A 13 -13.72 -0.54 -9.93
N LEU A 14 -14.67 -0.10 -9.08
CA LEU A 14 -14.90 -0.66 -7.75
C LEU A 14 -15.32 -2.14 -7.83
N GLY A 15 -16.22 -2.48 -8.75
CA GLY A 15 -16.67 -3.85 -8.98
C GLY A 15 -15.52 -4.78 -9.34
N GLU A 16 -14.56 -4.32 -10.15
CA GLU A 16 -13.36 -5.10 -10.46
C GLU A 16 -12.49 -5.35 -9.23
N VAL A 17 -12.25 -4.32 -8.41
CA VAL A 17 -11.49 -4.48 -7.15
C VAL A 17 -12.16 -5.51 -6.27
N VAL A 18 -13.49 -5.45 -6.12
CA VAL A 18 -14.27 -6.43 -5.34
C VAL A 18 -14.14 -7.83 -5.93
N ARG A 19 -14.24 -7.97 -7.25
CA ARG A 19 -14.09 -9.24 -7.96
C ARG A 19 -12.70 -9.85 -7.73
N ALA A 20 -11.64 -9.06 -7.91
CA ALA A 20 -10.26 -9.47 -7.70
C ALA A 20 -9.97 -9.85 -6.24
N ALA A 21 -10.59 -9.17 -5.28
CA ALA A 21 -10.42 -9.43 -3.85
C ALA A 21 -11.14 -10.70 -3.34
N GLY A 22 -11.96 -11.35 -4.19
CA GLY A 22 -12.67 -12.59 -3.87
C GLY A 22 -14.20 -12.45 -3.82
N GLY A 23 -14.75 -11.36 -4.34
CA GLY A 23 -16.18 -11.19 -4.59
C GLY A 23 -16.98 -10.55 -3.45
N MET A 24 -18.27 -10.31 -3.74
CA MET A 24 -19.16 -9.48 -2.93
C MET A 24 -19.26 -9.94 -1.47
N LYS A 25 -19.42 -11.24 -1.21
CA LYS A 25 -19.58 -11.75 0.16
C LYS A 25 -18.34 -11.53 1.02
N LYS A 26 -17.17 -11.85 0.47
CA LYS A 26 -15.89 -11.74 1.18
C LYS A 26 -15.57 -10.28 1.48
N VAL A 27 -15.67 -9.41 0.47
CA VAL A 27 -15.35 -7.99 0.63
C VAL A 27 -16.43 -7.27 1.45
N GLY A 28 -17.70 -7.63 1.27
CA GLY A 28 -18.81 -7.13 2.08
C GLY A 28 -18.59 -7.40 3.56
N ALA A 29 -18.22 -8.62 3.93
CA ALA A 29 -17.91 -8.98 5.32
C ALA A 29 -16.69 -8.24 5.90
N MET A 30 -15.77 -7.76 5.05
CA MET A 30 -14.66 -6.90 5.49
C MET A 30 -15.11 -5.47 5.77
N LEU A 31 -16.07 -4.95 4.99
CA LEU A 31 -16.61 -3.60 5.14
C LEU A 31 -17.60 -3.49 6.30
N TRP A 32 -18.41 -4.53 6.51
CA TRP A 32 -19.43 -4.62 7.56
C TRP A 32 -19.27 -5.92 8.36
N PRO A 33 -18.24 -6.02 9.23
CA PRO A 33 -17.98 -7.24 10.00
C PRO A 33 -19.10 -7.59 10.98
N GLU A 34 -19.97 -6.64 11.30
CA GLU A 34 -21.15 -6.82 12.13
C GLU A 34 -22.33 -7.50 11.40
N LYS A 35 -22.24 -7.70 10.08
CA LYS A 35 -23.27 -8.33 9.25
C LYS A 35 -22.91 -9.74 8.85
N SER A 36 -23.93 -10.54 8.53
CA SER A 36 -23.70 -11.81 7.84
C SER A 36 -23.05 -11.58 6.48
N ALA A 37 -22.24 -12.53 6.00
CA ALA A 37 -21.56 -12.39 4.71
C ALA A 37 -22.54 -12.24 3.52
N ASP A 38 -23.75 -12.81 3.64
CA ASP A 38 -24.80 -12.68 2.64
C ASP A 38 -25.41 -11.28 2.63
N ASP A 39 -25.79 -10.76 3.81
CA ASP A 39 -26.36 -9.41 3.93
C ASP A 39 -25.34 -8.33 3.54
N ALA A 40 -24.09 -8.50 3.97
CA ALA A 40 -23.00 -7.59 3.66
C ALA A 40 -22.68 -7.61 2.16
N GLY A 41 -22.69 -8.79 1.53
CA GLY A 41 -22.50 -8.93 0.09
C GLY A 41 -23.65 -8.34 -0.73
N ALA A 42 -24.91 -8.51 -0.29
CA ALA A 42 -26.06 -7.88 -0.92
C ALA A 42 -25.97 -6.35 -0.84
N ARG A 43 -25.66 -5.81 0.34
CA ARG A 43 -25.43 -4.37 0.53
C ARG A 43 -24.32 -3.83 -0.36
N LEU A 44 -23.18 -4.54 -0.46
CA LEU A 44 -22.09 -4.13 -1.34
C LEU A 44 -22.55 -4.09 -2.80
N LYS A 45 -23.31 -5.09 -3.25
CA LYS A 45 -23.87 -5.13 -4.60
C LYS A 45 -24.78 -3.92 -4.86
N ASP A 46 -25.61 -3.54 -3.90
CA ASP A 46 -26.47 -2.37 -4.02
C ASP A 46 -25.65 -1.07 -4.05
N CYS A 47 -24.61 -0.93 -3.23
CA CYS A 47 -23.70 0.22 -3.27
C CYS A 47 -22.97 0.38 -4.61
N LEU A 48 -22.73 -0.72 -5.33
CA LEU A 48 -22.09 -0.72 -6.65
C LEU A 48 -23.07 -0.51 -7.81
N ASN A 49 -24.36 -0.34 -7.52
CA ASN A 49 -25.36 0.01 -8.52
C ASN A 49 -25.62 1.53 -8.49
N PRO A 50 -25.36 2.28 -9.58
CA PRO A 50 -25.58 3.72 -9.61
C PRO A 50 -27.05 4.10 -9.34
N ASP A 51 -28.02 3.27 -9.75
CA ASP A 51 -29.46 3.52 -9.61
C ASP A 51 -30.00 3.25 -8.19
N ARG A 52 -29.20 2.62 -7.34
CA ARG A 52 -29.54 2.35 -5.93
C ARG A 52 -29.17 3.55 -5.05
N ARG A 53 -29.90 3.68 -3.93
CA ARG A 53 -29.71 4.79 -2.97
C ARG A 53 -28.51 4.56 -2.07
N GLU A 54 -28.20 3.29 -1.84
CA GLU A 54 -27.06 2.83 -1.08
C GLU A 54 -25.77 3.27 -1.78
N LYS A 55 -24.86 3.88 -1.02
CA LYS A 55 -23.53 4.30 -1.51
C LYS A 55 -22.47 3.92 -0.50
N LEU A 56 -21.25 3.73 -0.97
CA LEU A 56 -20.09 3.62 -0.11
C LEU A 56 -19.73 5.00 0.43
N ASP A 57 -19.36 5.07 1.70
CA ASP A 57 -18.76 6.28 2.25
C ASP A 57 -17.29 6.43 1.81
N PRO A 58 -16.67 7.61 1.98
CA PRO A 58 -15.29 7.83 1.57
C PRO A 58 -14.27 6.88 2.22
N GLU A 59 -14.50 6.44 3.46
CA GLU A 59 -13.60 5.55 4.17
C GLU A 59 -13.65 4.13 3.58
N GLN A 60 -14.84 3.67 3.21
CA GLN A 60 -15.07 2.39 2.53
C GLN A 60 -14.45 2.39 1.12
N VAL A 61 -14.57 3.49 0.37
CA VAL A 61 -13.87 3.64 -0.92
C VAL A 61 -12.36 3.62 -0.73
N ALA A 62 -11.84 4.34 0.27
CA ALA A 62 -10.41 4.34 0.58
C ALA A 62 -9.91 2.97 1.05
N PHE A 63 -10.73 2.20 1.77
CA PHE A 63 -10.46 0.80 2.10
C PHE A 63 -10.30 -0.05 0.84
N LEU A 64 -11.26 0.01 -0.09
CA LEU A 64 -11.19 -0.74 -1.35
C LEU A 64 -9.98 -0.34 -2.19
N ARG A 65 -9.61 0.95 -2.22
CA ARG A 65 -8.38 1.41 -2.90
C ARG A 65 -7.13 0.76 -2.31
N ARG A 66 -7.03 0.70 -0.97
CA ARG A 66 -5.90 0.04 -0.28
C ARG A 66 -5.89 -1.46 -0.51
N LEU A 67 -7.06 -2.10 -0.45
CA LEU A 67 -7.21 -3.53 -0.72
C LEU A 67 -6.78 -3.88 -2.15
N GLY A 68 -7.23 -3.11 -3.14
CA GLY A 68 -6.82 -3.23 -4.53
C GLY A 68 -5.30 -3.19 -4.68
N ARG A 69 -4.64 -2.21 -4.07
CA ARG A 69 -3.17 -2.13 -4.05
C ARG A 69 -2.52 -3.38 -3.47
N GLN A 70 -3.03 -3.91 -2.35
CA GLN A 70 -2.46 -5.11 -1.71
C GLN A 70 -2.54 -6.36 -2.59
N ILE A 71 -3.58 -6.48 -3.40
CA ILE A 71 -3.80 -7.64 -4.28
C ILE A 71 -3.32 -7.40 -5.73
N GLY A 72 -2.70 -6.25 -6.02
CA GLY A 72 -2.23 -5.87 -7.35
C GLY A 72 -3.34 -5.51 -8.34
N CYS A 73 -4.55 -5.19 -7.87
CA CYS A 73 -5.65 -4.68 -8.71
C CYS A 73 -5.70 -3.15 -8.62
N HIS A 74 -5.42 -2.47 -9.74
CA HIS A 74 -5.30 -1.02 -9.78
C HIS A 74 -6.46 -0.33 -10.50
N ALA A 75 -7.53 -1.06 -10.81
CA ALA A 75 -8.71 -0.56 -11.52
C ALA A 75 -9.25 0.78 -11.00
N LEU A 76 -9.52 0.86 -9.68
CA LEU A 76 -10.08 2.06 -9.05
C LEU A 76 -9.15 3.28 -9.17
N VAL A 77 -7.87 3.12 -8.79
CA VAL A 77 -6.94 4.25 -8.77
C VAL A 77 -6.58 4.71 -10.20
N ASN A 78 -6.55 3.79 -11.16
CA ASN A 78 -6.34 4.12 -12.57
C ASN A 78 -7.54 4.88 -13.14
N PHE A 79 -8.76 4.45 -12.80
CA PHE A 79 -9.97 5.17 -13.18
C PHE A 79 -9.98 6.58 -12.59
N GLU A 80 -9.76 6.72 -11.27
CA GLU A 80 -9.76 8.02 -10.59
C GLU A 80 -8.70 8.98 -11.15
N ALA A 81 -7.50 8.47 -11.45
CA ALA A 81 -6.45 9.28 -12.07
C ALA A 81 -6.84 9.74 -13.48
N HIS A 82 -7.34 8.82 -14.32
CA HIS A 82 -7.78 9.14 -15.66
C HIS A 82 -8.94 10.14 -15.68
N ASP A 83 -9.97 9.90 -14.86
CA ASP A 83 -11.16 10.75 -14.75
C ASP A 83 -10.81 12.18 -14.30
N ALA A 84 -9.84 12.32 -13.38
CA ALA A 84 -9.36 13.61 -12.91
C ALA A 84 -8.26 14.24 -13.80
N GLY A 85 -7.84 13.60 -14.89
CA GLY A 85 -6.81 14.10 -15.80
C GLY A 85 -5.37 14.03 -15.25
N TYR A 86 -5.12 13.16 -14.27
CA TYR A 86 -3.79 12.87 -13.75
C TYR A 86 -3.10 11.73 -14.52
N GLU A 87 -1.76 11.71 -14.47
CA GLU A 87 -0.99 10.56 -14.91
C GLU A 87 -1.30 9.30 -14.08
N GLN A 88 -1.08 8.12 -14.66
CA GLN A 88 -1.33 6.87 -13.96
C GLN A 88 -0.47 6.76 -12.69
N PRO A 89 -1.07 6.42 -11.54
CA PRO A 89 -0.38 6.33 -10.28
C PRO A 89 0.60 5.16 -10.31
N LYS A 90 1.85 5.42 -9.92
CA LYS A 90 2.87 4.37 -9.77
C LYS A 90 2.70 3.73 -8.38
N PRO A 91 2.38 2.43 -8.27
CA PRO A 91 2.32 1.76 -6.98
C PRO A 91 3.68 1.86 -6.29
N VAL A 92 3.70 2.49 -5.12
CA VAL A 92 4.89 2.47 -4.27
C VAL A 92 5.02 1.06 -3.73
N ASN A 93 6.13 0.37 -3.94
CA ASN A 93 6.36 -0.94 -3.32
C ASN A 93 6.90 -0.74 -1.88
N SER A 94 6.03 -0.92 -0.88
CA SER A 94 6.40 -0.74 0.53
C SER A 94 7.44 -1.75 1.00
N GLU A 95 7.41 -2.98 0.49
CA GLU A 95 8.42 -4.00 0.83
C GLU A 95 9.78 -3.63 0.25
N GLU A 96 9.82 -3.13 -0.99
CA GLU A 96 11.05 -2.65 -1.61
C GLU A 96 11.57 -1.37 -0.94
N GLN A 97 10.69 -0.48 -0.48
CA GLN A 97 11.09 0.65 0.36
C GLN A 97 11.67 0.19 1.69
N ALA A 98 11.03 -0.75 2.38
CA ALA A 98 11.53 -1.30 3.65
C ALA A 98 12.89 -1.99 3.45
N ARG A 99 13.05 -2.77 2.38
CA ARG A 99 14.30 -3.45 2.03
C ARG A 99 15.42 -2.47 1.74
N ARG A 100 15.15 -1.41 0.96
CA ARG A 100 16.08 -0.30 0.74
C ARG A 100 16.52 0.36 2.04
N LEU A 101 15.60 0.58 2.98
CA LEU A 101 15.93 1.16 4.28
C LEU A 101 16.81 0.22 5.13
N VAL A 102 16.52 -1.07 5.13
CA VAL A 102 17.35 -2.08 5.81
C VAL A 102 18.77 -2.12 5.22
N ASP A 103 18.89 -2.08 3.89
CA ASP A 103 20.19 -2.07 3.20
C ASP A 103 21.01 -0.83 3.57
N VAL A 104 20.35 0.35 3.62
CA VAL A 104 20.98 1.60 4.08
C VAL A 104 21.45 1.48 5.53
N ILE A 105 20.63 0.93 6.43
CA ILE A 105 21.02 0.74 7.84
C ILE A 105 22.24 -0.18 7.95
N ALA A 106 22.25 -1.30 7.22
CA ALA A 106 23.36 -2.26 7.23
C ALA A 106 24.66 -1.60 6.73
N GLN A 107 24.58 -0.79 5.67
CA GLN A 107 25.72 -0.05 5.14
C GLN A 107 26.26 0.98 6.14
N GLN A 108 25.37 1.74 6.80
CA GLN A 108 25.76 2.73 7.82
C GLN A 108 26.39 2.06 9.05
N GLN A 109 25.85 0.91 9.49
CA GLN A 109 26.43 0.14 10.59
C GLN A 109 27.84 -0.35 10.25
N ALA A 110 28.07 -0.86 9.04
CA ALA A 110 29.39 -1.29 8.60
C ALA A 110 30.40 -0.13 8.57
N GLN A 111 29.97 1.05 8.11
CA GLN A 111 30.82 2.25 8.10
C GLN A 111 31.19 2.70 9.52
N LEU A 112 30.23 2.74 10.44
CA LEU A 112 30.47 3.08 11.84
C LEU A 112 31.44 2.08 12.50
N GLN A 113 31.24 0.78 12.28
CA GLN A 113 32.10 -0.27 12.80
C GLN A 113 33.55 -0.11 12.30
N ALA A 114 33.73 0.18 11.00
CA ALA A 114 35.04 0.39 10.41
C ALA A 114 35.72 1.64 10.99
N ALA A 115 34.99 2.75 11.15
CA ALA A 115 35.49 3.98 11.75
C ALA A 115 35.90 3.75 13.22
N MET A 116 35.10 3.01 13.99
CA MET A 116 35.43 2.64 15.37
C MET A 116 36.69 1.78 15.46
N ASN A 117 36.83 0.77 14.59
CA ASN A 117 38.01 -0.09 14.56
C ASN A 117 39.27 0.71 14.21
N ALA A 118 39.20 1.61 13.23
CA ALA A 118 40.31 2.50 12.87
C ALA A 118 40.67 3.45 14.03
N PHE A 119 39.66 3.99 14.72
CA PHE A 119 39.87 4.83 15.90
C PHE A 119 40.54 4.05 17.04
N GLN A 120 40.10 2.83 17.33
CA GLN A 120 40.70 1.96 18.35
C GLN A 120 42.16 1.63 18.03
N GLN A 121 42.49 1.34 16.76
CA GLN A 121 43.86 1.10 16.34
C GLN A 121 44.74 2.33 16.52
N LEU A 122 44.27 3.51 16.12
CA LEU A 122 44.98 4.77 16.34
C LEU A 122 45.19 5.06 17.82
N ALA A 123 44.17 4.84 18.66
CA ALA A 123 44.26 5.01 20.10
C ALA A 123 45.26 4.03 20.75
N GLN A 124 45.35 2.78 20.27
CA GLN A 124 46.33 1.81 20.73
C GLN A 124 47.76 2.18 20.32
N GLN A 125 47.95 2.69 19.09
CA GLN A 125 49.26 3.11 18.57
C GLN A 125 49.74 4.43 19.20
N ASN A 126 48.82 5.34 19.55
CA ASN A 126 49.13 6.62 20.16
C ASN A 126 48.11 6.98 21.26
N PRO A 127 48.38 6.60 22.53
CA PRO A 127 47.46 6.81 23.64
C PRO A 127 47.12 8.28 23.94
N ALA A 128 47.95 9.23 23.46
CA ALA A 128 47.69 10.66 23.63
C ALA A 128 46.48 11.16 22.82
N ILE A 129 46.07 10.43 21.76
CA ILE A 129 44.92 10.79 20.90
C ILE A 129 43.61 10.77 21.70
N LEU A 130 43.47 9.89 22.70
CA LEU A 130 42.28 9.81 23.56
C LEU A 130 42.04 11.09 24.37
N LYS A 131 43.09 11.88 24.65
CA LYS A 131 42.97 13.18 25.35
C LYS A 131 42.66 14.36 24.42
N MET A 132 42.76 14.19 23.10
CA MET A 132 42.49 15.25 22.12
C MET A 132 41.05 15.24 21.58
N VAL A 133 40.34 14.12 21.73
CA VAL A 133 38.98 13.91 21.18
C VAL A 133 37.90 13.95 22.27
N ALA A 134 38.28 13.80 23.54
CA ALA A 134 37.43 14.05 24.70
C ALA A 134 37.29 15.55 24.97
#